data_AF-A0A929Y1A7-F1
#
_entry.id   AF-A0A929Y1A7-F1
#
_cell.length_a   1.000
_cell.length_b   1.000
_cell.length_c   1.000
_cell.angle_alpha   90.00
_cell.angle_beta   90.00
_cell.angle_gamma   90.00
#
_symmetry.space_group_name_H-M   'P 1'
#
loop_
_entity.id
_entity.type
_entity.pdbx_description
1 polymer ?
#
loop_
_entity_poly.entity_id
_entity_poly.type
_entity_poly.pdbx_seq_one_letter_code
_entity_poly.pdbx_strand_id
1 'polypeptide(L)'
;MKQVLSSEKELENRMYVFPNAAIKEGNKKINYFEFLSLTKNRVCIAALKRIIDRIDMGKIGSIIEHTPYISELQKRFYFTVLSLRKYLILEQAMEGRGEKGQNIAKRNLRTELDRIDGERREKWKF
;
A
#
# COMPACT_ATOMS: atom_id res chain seq x y z
N MET A 1 -4.61 11.59 -11.89
CA MET A 1 -3.82 11.56 -10.63
C MET A 1 -4.28 12.62 -9.62
N LYS A 2 -4.44 13.89 -10.00
CA LYS A 2 -4.94 14.95 -9.10
C LYS A 2 -6.25 14.59 -8.39
N GLN A 3 -7.26 14.17 -9.16
CA GLN A 3 -8.56 13.73 -8.61
C GLN A 3 -8.44 12.60 -7.58
N VAL A 4 -7.48 11.68 -7.78
CA VAL A 4 -7.24 10.57 -6.85
C VAL A 4 -6.62 11.09 -5.57
N LEU A 5 -5.58 11.93 -5.67
CA LEU A 5 -4.93 12.52 -4.50
C LEU A 5 -5.86 13.44 -3.69
N SER A 6 -6.88 14.02 -4.31
CA SER A 6 -7.87 14.86 -3.63
C SER A 6 -9.09 14.10 -3.11
N SER A 7 -9.17 12.78 -3.31
CA SER A 7 -10.34 11.98 -2.95
C SER A 7 -9.93 10.74 -2.15
N GLU A 8 -10.25 10.76 -0.85
CA GLU A 8 -10.04 9.64 0.06
C GLU A 8 -10.71 8.36 -0.47
N LYS A 9 -11.94 8.47 -0.97
CA LYS A 9 -12.67 7.35 -1.59
C LYS A 9 -11.94 6.77 -2.81
N GLU A 10 -11.31 7.60 -3.63
CA GLU A 10 -10.54 7.12 -4.79
C GLU A 10 -9.24 6.41 -4.39
N LEU A 11 -8.64 6.82 -3.27
CA LEU A 11 -7.49 6.14 -2.67
C LEU A 11 -7.92 4.82 -2.01
N GLU A 12 -9.02 4.80 -1.24
CA GLU A 12 -9.58 3.60 -0.63
C GLU A 12 -9.90 2.54 -1.68
N ASN A 13 -10.56 2.93 -2.77
CA ASN A 13 -10.85 2.03 -3.89
C ASN A 13 -9.57 1.41 -4.46
N ARG A 14 -8.48 2.19 -4.54
CA ARG A 14 -7.17 1.72 -5.05
C ARG A 14 -6.39 0.83 -4.08
N MET A 15 -6.75 0.84 -2.80
CA MET A 15 -6.18 -0.04 -1.79
C MET A 15 -6.96 -1.34 -1.67
N TYR A 16 -8.30 -1.25 -1.71
CA TYR A 16 -9.17 -2.35 -1.28
C TYR A 16 -10.07 -2.94 -2.37
N VAL A 17 -10.30 -2.25 -3.49
CA VAL A 17 -11.20 -2.70 -4.56
C VAL A 17 -10.43 -3.12 -5.81
N PHE A 18 -9.46 -2.32 -6.25
CA PHE A 18 -8.62 -2.60 -7.42
C PHE A 18 -7.23 -1.98 -7.26
N PRO A 19 -6.19 -2.45 -7.95
CA PRO A 19 -6.16 -3.60 -8.84
C PRO A 19 -6.27 -4.92 -8.08
N ASN A 20 -6.79 -5.94 -8.77
CA ASN A 20 -6.75 -7.33 -8.30
C ASN A 20 -5.65 -8.08 -9.06
N ALA A 21 -5.17 -9.19 -8.49
CA ALA A 21 -4.19 -10.04 -9.15
C ALA A 21 -4.77 -10.62 -10.46
N ALA A 22 -3.89 -10.90 -11.41
CA ALA A 22 -4.27 -11.67 -12.60
C ALA A 22 -4.59 -13.14 -12.24
N ILE A 23 -4.00 -13.64 -11.15
CA ILE A 23 -4.26 -14.96 -10.58
C ILE A 23 -5.70 -15.03 -10.06
N LYS A 24 -6.34 -16.18 -10.30
CA LYS A 24 -7.71 -16.45 -9.86
C LYS A 24 -7.75 -17.58 -8.84
N GLU A 25 -8.70 -17.48 -7.92
CA GLU A 25 -9.13 -18.55 -7.02
C GLU A 25 -10.64 -18.70 -7.21
N GLY A 26 -11.13 -19.92 -7.48
CA GLY A 26 -12.56 -20.14 -7.77
C GLY A 26 -13.10 -19.29 -8.93
N ASN A 27 -12.28 -19.09 -9.98
CA ASN A 27 -12.56 -18.23 -11.14
C ASN A 27 -12.75 -16.72 -10.84
N LYS A 28 -12.51 -16.28 -9.61
CA LYS A 28 -12.51 -14.86 -9.21
C LYS A 28 -11.08 -14.35 -9.09
N LYS A 29 -10.80 -13.14 -9.60
CA LYS A 29 -9.47 -12.51 -9.41
C LYS A 29 -9.22 -12.26 -7.93
N ILE A 30 -7.99 -12.55 -7.48
CA ILE A 30 -7.61 -12.41 -6.08
C ILE A 30 -7.48 -10.92 -5.72
N ASN A 31 -8.14 -10.49 -4.65
CA ASN A 31 -7.93 -9.16 -4.05
C ASN A 31 -6.69 -9.19 -3.16
N TYR A 32 -5.75 -8.26 -3.36
CA TYR A 32 -4.46 -8.29 -2.66
C TYR A 32 -4.62 -8.13 -1.14
N PHE A 33 -5.44 -7.18 -0.69
CA PHE A 33 -5.62 -6.92 0.74
C PHE A 33 -6.27 -8.11 1.45
N GLU A 34 -7.38 -8.61 0.91
CA GLU A 34 -8.11 -9.75 1.46
C GLU A 34 -7.22 -11.00 1.51
N PHE A 35 -6.56 -11.33 0.40
CA PHE A 35 -5.71 -12.52 0.32
C PHE A 35 -4.51 -12.45 1.26
N LEU A 36 -3.75 -11.35 1.22
CA LEU A 36 -2.56 -11.21 2.06
C LEU A 36 -2.92 -11.17 3.55
N SER A 37 -4.11 -10.70 3.91
CA SER A 37 -4.54 -10.66 5.30
C SER A 37 -5.11 -12.00 5.79
N LEU A 38 -5.82 -12.75 4.92
CA LEU A 38 -6.51 -13.99 5.30
C LEU A 38 -5.73 -15.28 5.00
N THR A 39 -4.71 -15.23 4.14
CA THR A 39 -4.03 -16.45 3.70
C THR A 39 -3.39 -17.20 4.85
N LYS A 40 -3.59 -18.52 4.88
CA LYS A 40 -2.92 -19.48 5.78
C LYS A 40 -1.68 -20.10 5.16
N ASN A 41 -1.33 -19.72 3.92
CA ASN A 41 -0.18 -20.25 3.21
C ASN A 41 1.12 -19.77 3.88
N ARG A 42 1.76 -20.65 4.65
CA ARG A 42 2.98 -20.35 5.42
C ARG A 42 4.13 -19.84 4.55
N VAL A 43 4.24 -20.32 3.31
CA VAL A 43 5.27 -19.86 2.36
C VAL A 43 5.01 -18.42 1.94
N CYS A 44 3.74 -18.08 1.65
CA CYS A 44 3.35 -16.72 1.33
C CYS A 44 3.59 -15.76 2.51
N ILE A 45 3.24 -16.17 3.73
CA ILE A 45 3.47 -15.39 4.95
C ILE A 45 4.97 -15.14 5.18
N ALA A 46 5.79 -16.18 5.06
CA ALA A 46 7.24 -16.05 5.21
C ALA A 46 7.87 -15.15 4.12
N ALA A 47 7.35 -15.22 2.90
CA ALA A 47 7.76 -14.33 1.82
C ALA A 47 7.36 -12.87 2.08
N LEU A 48 6.13 -12.64 2.55
CA LEU A 48 5.62 -11.31 2.90
C LEU A 48 6.51 -10.65 3.97
N LYS A 49 6.79 -11.37 5.06
CA LYS A 49 7.70 -10.89 6.12
C LYS A 49 9.07 -10.50 5.55
N ARG A 50 9.70 -11.41 4.80
CA ARG A 50 11.02 -11.20 4.20
C ARG A 50 11.07 -9.96 3.30
N ILE A 51 9.98 -9.66 2.58
CA ILE A 51 9.93 -8.50 1.69
C ILE A 51 9.69 -7.22 2.48
N ILE A 52 8.75 -7.20 3.43
CA ILE A 52 8.48 -6.01 4.26
C ILE A 52 9.73 -5.52 4.96
N ASP A 53 10.52 -6.43 5.53
CA ASP A 53 11.78 -6.12 6.22
C ASP A 53 12.84 -5.46 5.30
N ARG A 54 12.66 -5.51 3.98
CA ARG A 54 13.56 -4.93 2.97
C ARG A 54 13.00 -3.66 2.32
N ILE A 55 11.76 -3.27 2.63
CA ILE A 55 11.16 -2.07 2.04
C ILE A 55 11.75 -0.83 2.71
N ASP A 56 12.54 -0.10 1.95
CA ASP A 56 13.12 1.19 2.33
C ASP A 56 12.39 2.31 1.58
N MET A 57 11.51 3.03 2.29
CA MET A 57 10.75 4.14 1.70
C MET A 57 11.64 5.35 1.36
N GLY A 58 12.81 5.49 2.00
CA GLY A 58 13.81 6.48 1.63
C GLY A 58 14.36 6.23 0.23
N LYS A 59 14.79 4.99 -0.03
CA LYS A 59 15.27 4.59 -1.37
C LYS A 59 14.18 4.64 -2.43
N ILE A 60 12.95 4.23 -2.09
CA ILE A 60 11.80 4.34 -3.02
C ILE A 60 11.50 5.79 -3.34
N GLY A 61 11.47 6.68 -2.35
CA GLY A 61 11.31 8.12 -2.57
C GLY A 61 12.40 8.69 -3.48
N SER A 62 13.66 8.28 -3.27
CA SER A 62 14.77 8.68 -4.12
C SER A 62 14.61 8.23 -5.57
N ILE A 63 14.12 7.00 -5.82
CA ILE A 63 13.83 6.52 -7.18
C ILE A 63 12.76 7.40 -7.83
N ILE A 64 11.70 7.74 -7.09
CA ILE A 64 10.61 8.57 -7.60
C ILE A 64 11.10 9.99 -7.92
N GLU A 65 11.88 10.60 -7.03
CA GLU A 65 12.40 11.96 -7.21
C GLU A 65 13.26 12.09 -8.47
N HIS A 66 14.13 11.10 -8.69
CA HIS A 66 15.13 11.10 -9.77
C HIS A 66 14.66 10.41 -11.06
N THR A 67 13.40 9.93 -11.11
CA THR A 67 12.84 9.38 -12.35
C THR A 67 12.64 10.52 -13.37
N PRO A 68 13.27 10.46 -14.55
CA PRO A 68 13.16 11.54 -15.52
C PRO A 68 11.75 11.56 -16.15
N TYR A 69 11.37 12.74 -16.65
CA TYR A 69 10.14 12.99 -17.43
C TYR A 69 8.80 12.82 -16.70
N ILE A 70 8.80 12.49 -15.39
CA ILE A 70 7.56 12.50 -14.60
C ILE A 70 7.38 13.84 -13.87
N SER A 71 6.15 14.35 -13.91
CA SER A 71 5.74 15.57 -13.24
C SER A 71 5.73 15.41 -11.71
N GLU A 72 5.80 16.54 -11.00
CA GLU A 72 5.64 16.58 -9.54
C GLU A 72 4.31 15.95 -9.08
N LEU A 73 3.24 16.13 -9.85
CA LEU A 73 1.95 15.47 -9.59
C LEU A 73 2.06 13.94 -9.68
N GLN A 74 2.82 13.41 -10.64
CA GLN A 74 3.08 11.99 -10.77
C GLN A 74 3.95 11.47 -9.61
N LYS A 75 5.01 12.20 -9.24
CA LYS A 75 5.87 11.86 -8.10
C LYS A 75 5.07 11.75 -6.80
N ARG A 76 4.27 12.78 -6.49
CA ARG A 76 3.33 12.77 -5.35
C ARG A 76 2.40 11.57 -5.40
N PHE A 77 1.79 11.32 -6.56
CA PHE A 77 0.88 10.18 -6.73
C PHE A 77 1.57 8.84 -6.44
N TYR A 78 2.75 8.60 -7.03
CA TYR A 78 3.47 7.35 -6.82
C TYR A 78 3.90 7.18 -5.37
N PHE A 79 4.47 8.24 -4.77
CA PHE A 79 4.89 8.19 -3.37
C PHE A 79 3.71 7.89 -2.46
N THR A 80 2.61 8.63 -2.57
CA THR A 80 1.41 8.40 -1.76
C THR A 80 0.85 7.00 -1.92
N VAL A 81 0.67 6.52 -3.16
CA VAL A 81 0.07 5.20 -3.42
C VAL A 81 0.98 4.06 -2.94
N LEU A 82 2.30 4.17 -3.14
CA LEU A 82 3.25 3.15 -2.68
C LEU A 82 3.33 3.10 -1.15
N SER A 83 3.40 4.26 -0.50
CA SER A 83 3.38 4.36 0.96
C SER A 83 2.09 3.77 1.54
N LEU A 84 0.92 4.16 1.01
CA LEU A 84 -0.36 3.60 1.46
C LEU A 84 -0.41 2.08 1.30
N ARG A 85 0.10 1.52 0.19
CA ARG A 85 0.15 0.06 0.01
C ARG A 85 1.07 -0.63 1.01
N LYS A 86 2.23 -0.04 1.32
CA LYS A 86 3.11 -0.57 2.36
C LYS A 86 2.37 -0.66 3.69
N TYR A 87 1.72 0.43 4.11
CA TYR A 87 1.11 0.54 5.44
C TYR A 87 -0.24 -0.17 5.56
N LEU A 88 -1.17 0.10 4.64
CA LEU A 88 -2.56 -0.39 4.69
C LEU A 88 -2.73 -1.81 4.16
N ILE A 89 -1.77 -2.32 3.37
CA ILE A 89 -1.86 -3.68 2.80
C ILE A 89 -0.78 -4.57 3.40
N LEU A 90 0.50 -4.25 3.21
CA LEU A 90 1.58 -5.20 3.54
C LEU A 90 1.79 -5.31 5.06
N GLU A 91 2.01 -4.20 5.75
CA GLU A 91 2.24 -4.20 7.20
C GLU A 91 0.99 -4.61 7.97
N GLN A 92 -0.17 -4.07 7.61
CA GLN A 92 -1.42 -4.44 8.24
C GLN A 92 -1.70 -5.95 8.12
N ALA A 93 -1.42 -6.56 6.95
CA ALA A 93 -1.56 -7.99 6.75
C ALA A 93 -0.58 -8.83 7.60
N MET A 94 0.52 -8.25 8.09
CA MET A 94 1.43 -8.93 9.02
C MET A 94 1.02 -8.76 10.48
N GLU A 95 0.61 -7.56 10.89
CA GLU A 95 0.19 -7.26 12.25
C GLU A 95 -1.09 -8.00 12.65
N GLY A 96 -2.09 -8.01 11.76
CA GLY A 96 -3.38 -8.65 12.01
C GLY A 96 -3.32 -10.17 12.17
N ARG A 97 -2.16 -10.81 11.98
CA ARG A 97 -1.98 -12.26 12.13
C ARG A 97 -1.83 -12.71 13.58
N GLY A 98 -1.51 -11.81 14.49
CA GLY A 98 -1.50 -12.08 15.94
C GLY A 98 -2.90 -12.12 16.55
N GLU A 99 -3.86 -11.46 15.90
CA GLU A 99 -5.23 -11.32 16.39
C GLU A 99 -6.10 -12.43 15.79
N LYS A 100 -6.56 -13.37 16.65
CA LYS A 100 -7.51 -14.41 16.25
C LYS A 100 -8.86 -13.76 15.95
N GLY A 101 -9.12 -13.37 14.71
CA GLY A 101 -10.41 -12.81 14.31
C GLY A 101 -10.65 -12.86 12.82
N GLN A 102 -11.81 -13.38 12.41
CA GLN A 102 -12.26 -13.50 11.01
C GLN A 102 -12.64 -12.14 10.37
N ASN A 103 -12.35 -11.02 11.03
CA ASN A 103 -12.69 -9.68 10.58
C ASN A 103 -11.47 -8.76 10.67
N ILE A 104 -10.92 -8.35 9.53
CA ILE A 104 -9.72 -7.51 9.46
C ILE A 104 -10.18 -6.05 9.54
N ALA A 105 -10.03 -5.43 10.72
CA ALA A 105 -10.26 -4.00 10.86
C ALA A 105 -9.30 -3.24 9.94
N LYS A 106 -9.84 -2.51 8.96
CA LYS A 106 -9.04 -1.65 8.08
C LYS A 106 -8.44 -0.51 8.89
N ARG A 107 -7.14 -0.24 8.74
CA ARG A 107 -6.53 0.98 9.31
C ARG A 107 -7.21 2.21 8.71
N ASN A 108 -7.25 3.28 9.49
CA ASN A 108 -7.82 4.55 9.08
C ASN A 108 -6.95 5.18 7.97
N LEU A 109 -7.50 5.31 6.76
CA LEU A 109 -6.76 5.83 5.60
C LEU A 109 -6.33 7.29 5.80
N ARG A 110 -7.21 8.13 6.36
CA ARG A 110 -6.91 9.54 6.61
C ARG A 110 -5.68 9.71 7.51
N THR A 111 -5.63 8.98 8.62
CA THR A 111 -4.51 9.03 9.56
C THR A 111 -3.18 8.67 8.88
N GLU A 112 -3.20 7.61 8.06
CA GLU A 112 -2.02 7.20 7.30
C GLU A 112 -1.63 8.21 6.24
N LEU A 113 -2.61 8.80 5.55
CA LEU A 113 -2.38 9.83 4.54
C LEU A 113 -1.72 11.08 5.15
N ASP A 114 -2.21 11.55 6.29
CA ASP A 114 -1.66 12.72 6.97
C ASP A 114 -0.20 12.49 7.41
N ARG A 115 0.11 11.29 7.90
CA ARG A 115 1.49 10.86 8.23
C ARG A 115 2.40 10.85 6.99
N ILE A 116 1.95 10.24 5.91
CA ILE A 116 2.69 10.17 4.64
C ILE A 116 2.96 11.56 4.07
N ASP A 117 1.97 12.44 4.13
CA ASP A 117 2.11 13.81 3.63
C ASP A 117 3.04 14.65 4.51
N GLY A 118 3.07 14.39 5.82
CA GLY A 118 4.07 14.96 6.74
C GLY A 118 5.49 14.54 6.36
N GLU A 119 5.74 13.23 6.27
CA GLU A 119 7.04 12.68 5.87
C GLU A 119 7.47 13.19 4.49
N ARG A 120 6.51 13.27 3.55
CA ARG A 120 6.78 13.77 2.20
C ARG A 120 7.31 15.19 2.23
N ARG A 121 6.61 16.10 2.91
CA ARG A 121 6.99 17.53 2.98
C ARG A 121 8.31 17.76 3.70
N GLU A 122 8.67 16.90 4.65
CA GLU A 122 9.93 17.00 5.39
C GLU A 122 11.12 16.54 4.55
N LYS A 123 10.97 15.44 3.81
CA LYS A 123 12.10 14.76 3.15
C LYS A 123 12.22 15.02 1.65
N TRP A 124 11.12 15.37 0.98
CA TRP A 124 11.04 15.41 -0.48
C TRP A 124 10.50 16.74 -0.98
N LYS A 125 11.03 17.24 -2.11
CA LYS A 125 10.67 18.54 -2.68
C LYS A 125 9.49 18.49 -3.67
N PHE A 126 8.90 17.31 -3.87
CA PHE A 126 7.76 17.07 -4.77
C PHE A 126 6.45 16.92 -4.01
#